data_AF-A0A8J8AZF2-F1
#
_entry.id   AF-A0A8J8AZF2-F1
#
_cell.length_a   1.000
_cell.length_b   1.000
_cell.length_c   1.000
_cell.angle_alpha   90.00
_cell.angle_beta   90.00
_cell.angle_gamma   90.00
#
_symmetry.space_group_name_H-M   'P 1'
#
loop_
_entity.id
_entity.type
_entity.pdbx_description
1 polymer ?
#
loop_
_entity_poly.entity_id
_entity_poly.type
_entity_poly.pdbx_seq_one_letter_code
_entity_poly.pdbx_strand_id
1 'polypeptide(L)'
;QSHHIRRLITQRHPLIIVDEAQDTDAYAWRCIELLSASAQIVCLADLDQQIFDYLPGIGPERVDAIRQTLDPLEINLGGQNLRSGGTEITIFGQDILTGRVRGAPYAGVSSFGYDPRRRPQKTALRMALGILQRSIKAATGRYGRDVAILTHSSASAAKVSSALNAEPKPVRHKLAFDEAEAMLTARFAAFLLEPKSEATRREDIALGLELLATSKAAAGLAAAAQWRLWAARVREGSEPRAGFVQAVAGVVDSVRQAQFTGDPARDWIFVKRVLRDSGNQELLNVAKSLDYLVAFNRGRRIGAGLAAIWERDGHYTAAREALDIALAQDQILGGVDDPPGVQVMTIHKSKGKQFDGVIVIREGRHNGQRQVSSFVWWDDEPPYWRSRKILRVGVTRAKVHTLILEHVFPACPIMQGHNL
;
A
#
# COMPACT_ATOMS: atom_id res chain seq x y z
N GLN A 1 31.37 -14.00 1.74
CA GLN A 1 29.99 -14.53 1.90
C GLN A 1 30.07 -15.93 2.51
N SER A 2 29.23 -16.28 3.50
CA SER A 2 29.38 -17.53 4.28
C SER A 2 28.86 -18.77 3.52
N HIS A 3 29.71 -19.77 3.29
CA HIS A 3 29.30 -21.06 2.73
C HIS A 3 28.42 -21.87 3.68
N HIS A 4 28.66 -21.75 4.99
CA HIS A 4 27.92 -22.52 6.00
C HIS A 4 26.44 -22.13 6.04
N ILE A 5 26.13 -20.83 6.03
CA ILE A 5 24.74 -20.33 6.05
C ILE A 5 23.98 -20.79 4.80
N ARG A 6 24.59 -20.66 3.62
CA ARG A 6 23.97 -21.10 2.36
C ARG A 6 23.63 -22.58 2.39
N ARG A 7 24.58 -23.42 2.84
CA ARG A 7 24.37 -24.86 2.98
C ARG A 7 23.23 -25.18 3.95
N LEU A 8 23.13 -24.51 5.10
CA LEU A 8 22.03 -24.73 6.04
C LEU A 8 20.67 -24.37 5.42
N ILE A 9 20.61 -23.25 4.69
CA ILE A 9 19.38 -22.82 4.02
C ILE A 9 18.98 -23.83 2.94
N THR A 10 19.91 -24.22 2.05
CA THR A 10 19.59 -25.11 0.93
C THR A 10 19.37 -26.56 1.35
N GLN A 11 19.93 -27.01 2.47
CA GLN A 11 19.56 -28.30 3.08
C GLN A 11 18.12 -28.32 3.58
N ARG A 12 17.63 -27.21 4.12
CA ARG A 12 16.24 -27.09 4.58
C ARG A 12 15.27 -26.81 3.44
N HIS A 13 15.71 -26.05 2.44
CA HIS A 13 14.93 -25.60 1.30
C HIS A 13 15.66 -25.97 -0.02
N PRO A 14 15.66 -27.26 -0.40
CA PRO A 14 16.38 -27.73 -1.60
C PRO A 14 15.72 -27.30 -2.90
N LEU A 15 14.44 -26.91 -2.86
CA LEU A 15 13.68 -26.31 -3.96
C LEU A 15 13.24 -24.91 -3.54
N ILE A 16 13.58 -23.91 -4.34
CA ILE A 16 13.20 -22.52 -4.15
C ILE A 16 12.39 -22.08 -5.38
N ILE A 17 11.14 -21.70 -5.16
CA ILE A 17 10.27 -21.16 -6.20
C ILE A 17 10.23 -19.63 -6.05
N VAL A 18 10.60 -18.93 -7.11
CA VAL A 18 10.59 -17.47 -7.19
C VAL A 18 9.44 -17.07 -8.10
N ASP A 19 8.33 -16.67 -7.50
CA ASP A 19 7.21 -16.08 -8.24
C ASP A 19 7.51 -14.62 -8.60
N GLU A 20 6.90 -14.13 -9.68
CA GLU A 20 7.10 -12.78 -10.23
C GLU A 20 8.59 -12.39 -10.38
N ALA A 21 9.42 -13.32 -10.85
CA ALA A 21 10.89 -13.20 -10.87
C ALA A 21 11.39 -11.96 -11.64
N GLN A 22 10.61 -11.47 -12.61
CA GLN A 22 10.87 -10.25 -13.37
C GLN A 22 10.85 -8.96 -12.52
N ASP A 23 10.26 -9.00 -11.32
CA ASP A 23 10.22 -7.86 -10.39
C ASP A 23 11.27 -7.95 -9.27
N THR A 24 12.21 -8.89 -9.33
CA THR A 24 13.26 -8.98 -8.29
C THR A 24 14.27 -7.84 -8.41
N ASP A 25 14.58 -7.19 -7.30
CA ASP A 25 15.67 -6.20 -7.24
C ASP A 25 17.06 -6.86 -7.21
N ALA A 26 18.12 -6.06 -7.29
CA ALA A 26 19.50 -6.56 -7.33
C ALA A 26 19.91 -7.35 -6.07
N TYR A 27 19.42 -6.98 -4.89
CA TYR A 27 19.76 -7.64 -3.64
C TYR A 27 19.01 -8.96 -3.48
N ALA A 28 17.70 -8.95 -3.75
CA ALA A 28 16.87 -10.14 -3.75
C ALA A 28 17.39 -11.18 -4.75
N TRP A 29 17.72 -10.74 -5.97
CA TRP A 29 18.30 -11.61 -6.98
C TRP A 29 19.66 -12.16 -6.56
N ARG A 30 20.54 -11.33 -5.98
CA ARG A 30 21.84 -11.79 -5.49
C ARG A 30 21.70 -12.90 -4.45
N CYS A 31 20.68 -12.86 -3.60
CA CYS A 31 20.40 -13.96 -2.67
C CYS A 31 20.05 -15.26 -3.41
N ILE A 32 19.18 -15.19 -4.42
CA ILE A 32 18.80 -16.36 -5.23
C ILE A 32 20.00 -16.94 -5.98
N GLU A 33 20.81 -16.10 -6.63
CA GLU A 33 22.03 -16.50 -7.32
C GLU A 33 23.01 -17.24 -6.38
N LEU A 34 23.14 -16.79 -5.14
CA LEU A 34 24.04 -17.45 -4.19
C LEU A 34 23.54 -18.82 -3.72
N LEU A 35 22.23 -19.03 -3.74
CA LEU A 35 21.60 -20.27 -3.33
C LEU A 35 21.47 -21.27 -4.50
N SER A 36 21.40 -20.79 -5.75
CA SER A 36 21.24 -21.61 -6.95
C SER A 36 22.35 -22.65 -7.14
N ALA A 37 23.55 -22.40 -6.59
CA ALA A 37 24.65 -23.36 -6.61
C ALA A 37 24.37 -24.68 -5.84
N SER A 38 23.36 -24.70 -4.96
CA SER A 38 23.06 -25.89 -4.12
C SER A 38 21.56 -26.13 -3.88
N ALA A 39 20.69 -25.36 -4.50
CA ALA A 39 19.24 -25.57 -4.50
C ALA A 39 18.71 -25.47 -5.93
N GLN A 40 17.67 -26.24 -6.22
CA GLN A 40 16.93 -26.11 -7.47
C GLN A 40 16.11 -24.82 -7.43
N ILE A 41 16.27 -23.96 -8.44
CA ILE A 41 15.51 -22.72 -8.58
C ILE A 41 14.47 -22.87 -9.68
N VAL A 42 13.23 -22.51 -9.38
CA VAL A 42 12.14 -22.41 -10.37
C VAL A 42 11.66 -20.97 -10.38
N CYS A 43 11.83 -20.28 -11.51
CA CYS A 43 11.35 -18.91 -11.68
C CYS A 43 10.03 -18.92 -12.47
N LEU A 44 9.01 -18.27 -11.93
CA LEU A 44 7.79 -17.94 -12.65
C LEU A 44 7.86 -16.45 -13.00
N ALA A 45 7.67 -16.11 -14.27
CA ALA A 45 7.79 -14.74 -14.73
C ALA A 45 6.81 -14.42 -15.84
N ASP A 46 6.31 -13.18 -15.82
CA ASP A 46 5.51 -12.59 -16.89
C ASP A 46 5.99 -11.15 -17.14
N LEU A 47 6.80 -10.96 -18.19
CA LEU A 47 7.33 -9.66 -18.60
C LEU A 47 6.22 -8.64 -18.84
N ASP A 48 5.08 -9.13 -19.28
CA ASP A 48 3.89 -8.40 -19.66
C ASP A 48 3.12 -7.88 -18.42
N GLN A 49 3.45 -8.41 -17.23
CA GLN A 49 3.01 -7.94 -15.91
C GLN A 49 4.10 -7.21 -15.10
N GLN A 50 5.29 -6.97 -15.65
CA GLN A 50 6.34 -6.19 -14.95
C GLN A 50 5.92 -4.72 -14.83
N ILE A 51 5.57 -4.28 -13.62
CA ILE A 51 5.04 -2.92 -13.34
C ILE A 51 5.84 -2.17 -12.28
N PHE A 52 6.97 -2.73 -11.84
CA PHE A 52 7.90 -2.11 -10.89
C PHE A 52 9.20 -1.61 -11.55
N ASP A 53 9.16 -1.39 -12.87
CA ASP A 53 10.27 -0.91 -13.70
C ASP A 53 10.79 0.49 -13.31
N TYR A 54 10.05 1.22 -12.47
CA TYR A 54 10.49 2.49 -11.88
C TYR A 54 11.46 2.31 -10.69
N LEU A 55 11.58 1.10 -10.12
CA LEU A 55 12.51 0.82 -9.03
C LEU A 55 13.91 0.53 -9.58
N PRO A 56 14.98 1.06 -8.95
CA PRO A 56 16.35 0.81 -9.41
C PRO A 56 16.68 -0.68 -9.47
N GLY A 57 17.12 -1.16 -10.65
CA GLY A 57 17.54 -2.55 -10.87
C GLY A 57 16.39 -3.54 -11.08
N ILE A 58 15.16 -3.06 -11.30
CA ILE A 58 14.04 -3.85 -11.79
C ILE A 58 13.74 -3.41 -13.23
N GLY A 59 13.88 -4.32 -14.18
CA GLY A 59 13.69 -4.02 -15.59
C GLY A 59 13.73 -5.30 -16.44
N PRO A 60 13.48 -5.19 -17.76
CA PRO A 60 13.47 -6.34 -18.66
C PRO A 60 14.80 -7.12 -18.64
N GLU A 61 15.91 -6.43 -18.38
CA GLU A 61 17.23 -7.03 -18.18
C GLU A 61 17.28 -8.04 -17.04
N ARG A 62 16.32 -8.02 -16.10
CA ARG A 62 16.24 -9.03 -15.02
C ARG A 62 16.02 -10.42 -15.59
N VAL A 63 15.17 -10.57 -16.59
CA VAL A 63 14.92 -11.89 -17.21
C VAL A 63 16.15 -12.37 -17.96
N ASP A 64 16.90 -11.46 -18.60
CA ASP A 64 18.17 -11.80 -19.21
C ASP A 64 19.24 -12.18 -18.18
N ALA A 65 19.28 -11.49 -17.04
CA ALA A 65 20.14 -11.87 -15.92
C ALA A 65 19.76 -13.25 -15.36
N ILE A 66 18.46 -13.56 -15.25
CA ILE A 66 17.98 -14.90 -14.85
C ILE A 66 18.52 -15.96 -15.82
N ARG A 67 18.37 -15.74 -17.13
CA ARG A 67 18.86 -16.64 -18.18
C ARG A 67 20.36 -16.88 -18.09
N GLN A 68 21.14 -15.80 -18.00
CA GLN A 68 22.59 -15.87 -17.91
C GLN A 68 23.08 -16.56 -16.64
N THR A 69 22.37 -16.38 -15.52
CA THR A 69 22.78 -16.93 -14.22
C THR A 69 22.42 -18.39 -14.05
N LEU A 70 21.21 -18.79 -14.50
CA LEU A 70 20.65 -20.10 -14.20
C LEU A 70 20.74 -21.10 -15.36
N ASP A 71 20.94 -20.63 -16.60
CA ASP A 71 20.78 -21.42 -17.83
C ASP A 71 19.52 -22.34 -17.76
N PRO A 72 18.34 -21.76 -17.52
CA PRO A 72 17.17 -22.55 -17.12
C PRO A 72 16.53 -23.25 -18.32
N LEU A 73 15.84 -24.37 -18.05
CA LEU A 73 14.85 -24.90 -18.99
C LEU A 73 13.68 -23.92 -19.08
N GLU A 74 13.54 -23.24 -20.23
CA GLU A 74 12.42 -22.33 -20.48
C GLU A 74 11.17 -23.09 -20.93
N ILE A 75 10.09 -22.94 -20.16
CA ILE A 75 8.77 -23.52 -20.48
C ILE A 75 7.78 -22.37 -20.68
N ASN A 76 7.29 -22.21 -21.91
CA ASN A 76 6.23 -21.26 -22.20
C ASN A 76 4.86 -21.92 -21.94
N LEU A 77 4.15 -21.44 -20.92
CA LEU A 77 2.82 -21.95 -20.55
C LEU A 77 1.70 -21.52 -21.52
N GLY A 78 2.03 -20.77 -22.57
CA GLY A 78 1.10 -20.33 -23.60
C GLY A 78 0.11 -19.27 -23.12
N GLY A 79 -0.92 -19.00 -23.92
CA GLY A 79 -1.91 -17.93 -23.68
C GLY A 79 -3.22 -18.38 -23.04
N GLN A 80 -3.34 -19.63 -22.56
CA GLN A 80 -4.59 -20.12 -22.00
C GLN A 80 -4.87 -19.45 -20.65
N ASN A 81 -5.82 -18.51 -20.64
CA ASN A 81 -6.26 -17.87 -19.41
C ASN A 81 -7.30 -18.75 -18.70
N LEU A 82 -6.88 -19.37 -17.59
CA LEU A 82 -7.75 -20.16 -16.72
C LEU A 82 -8.38 -19.35 -15.58
N ARG A 83 -8.00 -18.06 -15.43
CA ARG A 83 -8.48 -17.18 -14.35
C ARG A 83 -9.91 -16.69 -14.60
N SER A 84 -10.18 -16.26 -15.83
CA SER A 84 -11.41 -15.54 -16.18
C SER A 84 -12.17 -16.26 -17.30
N GLY A 85 -12.30 -17.58 -17.17
CA GLY A 85 -12.98 -18.43 -18.15
C GLY A 85 -14.41 -17.96 -18.44
N GLY A 86 -14.77 -17.93 -19.73
CA GLY A 86 -16.08 -17.44 -20.17
C GLY A 86 -16.25 -15.92 -20.18
N THR A 87 -15.17 -15.15 -19.97
CA THR A 87 -15.16 -13.68 -20.07
C THR A 87 -14.14 -13.22 -21.12
N GLU A 88 -14.25 -11.95 -21.51
CA GLU A 88 -13.32 -11.27 -22.42
C GLU A 88 -12.40 -10.28 -21.67
N ILE A 89 -12.27 -10.42 -20.33
CA ILE A 89 -11.43 -9.54 -19.48
C ILE A 89 -9.97 -9.52 -19.96
N THR A 90 -9.42 -10.68 -20.30
CA THR A 90 -8.04 -10.80 -20.80
C THR A 90 -7.87 -10.20 -22.18
N ILE A 91 -8.88 -10.33 -23.04
CA ILE A 91 -8.90 -9.72 -24.36
C ILE A 91 -8.90 -8.20 -24.21
N PHE A 92 -9.78 -7.66 -23.35
CA PHE A 92 -9.80 -6.24 -23.05
C PHE A 92 -8.47 -5.75 -22.47
N GLY A 93 -7.87 -6.49 -21.54
CA GLY A 93 -6.54 -6.18 -21.01
C GLY A 93 -5.45 -6.16 -22.09
N GLN A 94 -5.49 -7.10 -23.04
CA GLN A 94 -4.55 -7.13 -24.16
C GLN A 94 -4.77 -5.97 -25.12
N ASP A 95 -6.03 -5.66 -25.44
CA ASP A 95 -6.41 -4.56 -26.31
C ASP A 95 -6.01 -3.20 -25.70
N ILE A 96 -6.12 -3.04 -24.38
CA ILE A 96 -5.53 -1.89 -23.65
C ILE A 96 -4.01 -1.84 -23.87
N LEU A 97 -3.32 -2.96 -23.67
CA LEU A 97 -1.85 -3.01 -23.77
C LEU A 97 -1.36 -2.66 -25.17
N THR A 98 -1.95 -3.26 -26.20
CA THR A 98 -1.57 -3.05 -27.60
C THR A 98 -2.16 -1.79 -28.22
N GLY A 99 -3.00 -1.05 -27.48
CA GLY A 99 -3.68 0.14 -27.99
C GLY A 99 -4.74 -0.15 -29.06
N ARG A 100 -5.30 -1.37 -29.06
CA ARG A 100 -6.32 -1.79 -30.03
C ARG A 100 -7.71 -1.41 -29.52
N VAL A 101 -8.44 -0.63 -30.31
CA VAL A 101 -9.85 -0.31 -30.03
C VAL A 101 -10.75 -1.20 -30.89
N ARG A 102 -11.41 -2.18 -30.27
CA ARG A 102 -12.33 -3.10 -30.97
C ARG A 102 -13.67 -2.45 -31.37
N GLY A 103 -14.11 -1.41 -30.66
CA GLY A 103 -15.39 -0.73 -30.91
C GLY A 103 -16.65 -1.51 -30.48
N ALA A 104 -16.49 -2.68 -29.84
CA ALA A 104 -17.59 -3.50 -29.32
C ALA A 104 -17.41 -3.76 -27.81
N PRO A 105 -18.50 -4.05 -27.07
CA PRO A 105 -18.44 -4.45 -25.66
C PRO A 105 -17.63 -5.73 -25.44
N TYR A 106 -17.14 -5.90 -24.21
CA TYR A 106 -16.43 -7.11 -23.75
C TYR A 106 -17.25 -7.81 -22.66
N ALA A 107 -17.50 -9.11 -22.81
CA ALA A 107 -18.12 -9.90 -21.77
C ALA A 107 -17.29 -9.86 -20.47
N GLY A 108 -17.92 -9.52 -19.35
CA GLY A 108 -17.22 -9.38 -18.06
C GLY A 108 -16.47 -8.06 -17.87
N VAL A 109 -16.66 -7.06 -18.74
CA VAL A 109 -16.13 -5.70 -18.53
C VAL A 109 -17.26 -4.69 -18.71
N SER A 110 -17.31 -3.69 -17.84
CA SER A 110 -18.19 -2.53 -18.07
C SER A 110 -17.61 -1.24 -17.49
N SER A 111 -18.22 -0.11 -17.86
CA SER A 111 -17.88 1.20 -17.30
C SER A 111 -19.05 1.84 -16.55
N PHE A 112 -18.75 2.69 -15.57
CA PHE A 112 -19.74 3.55 -14.92
C PHE A 112 -19.20 4.97 -14.80
N GLY A 113 -19.66 5.85 -15.67
CA GLY A 113 -19.32 7.27 -15.65
C GLY A 113 -20.06 8.04 -14.55
N TYR A 114 -19.37 8.94 -13.86
CA TYR A 114 -20.00 9.91 -12.96
C TYR A 114 -19.32 11.28 -12.97
N ASP A 115 -20.13 12.32 -12.73
CA ASP A 115 -19.66 13.68 -12.48
C ASP A 115 -19.59 13.93 -10.97
N PRO A 116 -18.39 14.12 -10.38
CA PRO A 116 -18.24 14.42 -8.97
C PRO A 116 -19.04 15.66 -8.49
N ARG A 117 -19.34 16.61 -9.40
CA ARG A 117 -20.14 17.81 -9.09
C ARG A 117 -21.61 17.48 -8.86
N ARG A 118 -22.13 16.49 -9.57
CA ARG A 118 -23.55 16.06 -9.49
C ARG A 118 -23.74 14.88 -8.56
N ARG A 119 -22.74 14.01 -8.47
CA ARG A 119 -22.77 12.77 -7.67
C ARG A 119 -21.52 12.70 -6.81
N PRO A 120 -21.64 12.88 -5.48
CA PRO A 120 -20.52 12.71 -4.57
C PRO A 120 -19.87 11.32 -4.73
N GLN A 121 -18.55 11.27 -4.62
CA GLN A 121 -17.76 10.03 -4.81
C GLN A 121 -18.27 8.87 -3.93
N LYS A 122 -18.68 9.14 -2.68
CA LYS A 122 -19.27 8.14 -1.78
C LYS A 122 -20.51 7.44 -2.38
N THR A 123 -21.35 8.19 -3.09
CA THR A 123 -22.57 7.66 -3.73
C THR A 123 -22.19 6.86 -4.98
N ALA A 124 -21.26 7.38 -5.79
CA ALA A 124 -20.78 6.69 -6.99
C ALA A 124 -20.11 5.35 -6.65
N LEU A 125 -19.26 5.29 -5.63
CA LEU A 125 -18.60 4.06 -5.17
C LEU A 125 -19.61 2.99 -4.73
N ARG A 126 -20.66 3.38 -3.99
CA ARG A 126 -21.72 2.46 -3.56
C ARG A 126 -22.55 1.93 -4.74
N MET A 127 -22.86 2.80 -5.69
CA MET A 127 -23.52 2.38 -6.93
C MET A 127 -22.64 1.41 -7.73
N ALA A 128 -21.34 1.71 -7.85
CA ALA A 128 -20.37 0.87 -8.54
C ALA A 128 -20.27 -0.53 -7.90
N LEU A 129 -20.19 -0.60 -6.57
CA LEU A 129 -20.23 -1.87 -5.83
C LEU A 129 -21.53 -2.65 -6.12
N GLY A 130 -22.67 -1.97 -6.15
CA GLY A 130 -23.96 -2.60 -6.49
C GLY A 130 -24.02 -3.10 -7.94
N ILE A 131 -23.50 -2.33 -8.90
CA ILE A 131 -23.40 -2.73 -10.32
C ILE A 131 -22.51 -3.95 -10.46
N LEU A 132 -21.33 -3.92 -9.84
CA LEU A 132 -20.38 -5.02 -9.89
C LEU A 132 -21.00 -6.30 -9.29
N GLN A 133 -21.59 -6.22 -8.09
CA GLN A 133 -22.21 -7.36 -7.43
C GLN A 133 -23.38 -7.96 -8.22
N ARG A 134 -24.19 -7.12 -8.88
CA ARG A 134 -25.25 -7.61 -9.80
C ARG A 134 -24.66 -8.30 -11.03
N SER A 135 -23.58 -7.77 -11.59
CA SER A 135 -22.91 -8.36 -12.76
C SER A 135 -22.33 -9.73 -12.43
N ILE A 136 -21.64 -9.85 -11.27
CA ILE A 136 -21.14 -11.13 -10.76
C ILE A 136 -22.28 -12.12 -10.53
N LYS A 137 -23.38 -11.68 -9.91
CA LYS A 137 -24.55 -12.54 -9.66
C LYS A 137 -25.22 -13.00 -10.94
N ALA A 138 -25.33 -12.14 -11.95
CA ALA A 138 -25.88 -12.50 -13.25
C ALA A 138 -25.02 -13.58 -13.94
N ALA A 139 -23.69 -13.46 -13.85
CA ALA A 139 -22.77 -14.41 -14.48
C ALA A 139 -22.61 -15.74 -13.71
N THR A 140 -22.75 -15.73 -12.38
CA THR A 140 -22.38 -16.90 -11.54
C THR A 140 -23.51 -17.43 -10.65
N GLY A 141 -24.67 -16.77 -10.61
CA GLY A 141 -25.78 -17.10 -9.71
C GLY A 141 -25.58 -16.68 -8.25
N ARG A 142 -24.39 -16.20 -7.86
CA ARG A 142 -24.05 -15.80 -6.48
C ARG A 142 -23.38 -14.43 -6.42
N TYR A 143 -23.46 -13.77 -5.27
CA TYR A 143 -22.69 -12.55 -5.02
C TYR A 143 -21.20 -12.86 -4.90
N GLY A 144 -20.36 -11.90 -5.33
CA GLY A 144 -18.91 -11.99 -5.17
C GLY A 144 -18.54 -11.95 -3.70
N ARG A 145 -17.71 -12.92 -3.27
CA ARG A 145 -17.15 -13.00 -1.93
C ARG A 145 -15.98 -12.04 -1.77
N ASP A 146 -15.13 -11.98 -2.80
CA ASP A 146 -13.90 -11.20 -2.80
C ASP A 146 -13.97 -10.13 -3.89
N VAL A 147 -14.00 -8.86 -3.50
CA VAL A 147 -14.08 -7.73 -4.43
C VAL A 147 -12.97 -6.74 -4.13
N ALA A 148 -12.24 -6.32 -5.16
CA ALA A 148 -11.24 -5.27 -5.02
C ALA A 148 -11.72 -3.93 -5.60
N ILE A 149 -11.29 -2.84 -4.97
CA ILE A 149 -11.33 -1.48 -5.49
C ILE A 149 -9.88 -1.02 -5.66
N LEU A 150 -9.46 -0.89 -6.92
CA LEU A 150 -8.09 -0.60 -7.30
C LEU A 150 -7.93 0.89 -7.62
N THR A 151 -6.94 1.52 -7.02
CA THR A 151 -6.60 2.93 -7.23
C THR A 151 -5.19 3.10 -7.77
N HIS A 152 -4.90 4.31 -8.26
CA HIS A 152 -3.58 4.63 -8.81
C HIS A 152 -2.52 4.92 -7.74
N SER A 153 -2.92 5.27 -6.50
CA SER A 153 -2.01 5.67 -5.42
C SER A 153 -2.59 5.39 -4.04
N SER A 154 -1.72 5.26 -3.03
CA SER A 154 -2.13 5.06 -1.63
C SER A 154 -3.01 6.20 -1.11
N ALA A 155 -2.74 7.44 -1.51
CA ALA A 155 -3.56 8.60 -1.17
C ALA A 155 -4.98 8.50 -1.78
N SER A 156 -5.10 7.98 -3.00
CA SER A 156 -6.41 7.70 -3.61
C SER A 156 -7.13 6.55 -2.89
N ALA A 157 -6.42 5.48 -2.56
CA ALA A 157 -6.98 4.37 -1.77
C ALA A 157 -7.54 4.84 -0.42
N ALA A 158 -6.81 5.72 0.28
CA ALA A 158 -7.24 6.36 1.51
C ALA A 158 -8.52 7.20 1.34
N LYS A 159 -8.60 8.02 0.29
CA LYS A 159 -9.80 8.81 -0.02
C LYS A 159 -11.01 7.93 -0.30
N VAL A 160 -10.83 6.86 -1.10
CA VAL A 160 -11.88 5.87 -1.38
C VAL A 160 -12.34 5.19 -0.10
N SER A 161 -11.41 4.77 0.75
CA SER A 161 -11.72 4.15 2.05
C SER A 161 -12.52 5.09 2.95
N SER A 162 -12.10 6.36 3.07
CA SER A 162 -12.84 7.40 3.81
C SER A 162 -14.26 7.60 3.25
N ALA A 163 -14.41 7.66 1.93
CA ALA A 163 -15.71 7.81 1.28
C ALA A 163 -16.65 6.61 1.52
N LEU A 164 -16.12 5.39 1.59
CA LEU A 164 -16.87 4.17 1.93
C LEU A 164 -17.27 4.12 3.40
N ASN A 165 -16.44 4.67 4.30
CA ASN A 165 -16.71 4.77 5.73
C ASN A 165 -17.67 5.91 6.11
N ALA A 166 -17.97 6.82 5.18
CA ALA A 166 -18.90 7.92 5.43
C ALA A 166 -20.30 7.42 5.84
N GLU A 167 -20.83 8.01 6.92
CA GLU A 167 -22.16 7.78 7.49
C GLU A 167 -23.31 8.06 6.50
N PRO A 168 -24.50 7.43 6.65
CA PRO A 168 -24.98 6.66 7.82
C PRO A 168 -24.82 5.12 7.77
N LYS A 169 -24.30 4.54 6.68
CA LYS A 169 -24.13 3.08 6.55
C LYS A 169 -22.74 2.71 6.02
N PRO A 170 -21.68 2.69 6.86
CA PRO A 170 -20.32 2.36 6.42
C PRO A 170 -20.26 1.03 5.65
N VAL A 171 -19.47 0.98 4.57
CA VAL A 171 -19.18 -0.29 3.86
C VAL A 171 -17.98 -0.93 4.54
N ARG A 172 -18.14 -2.13 5.11
CA ARG A 172 -17.02 -2.88 5.69
C ARG A 172 -16.01 -3.24 4.59
N HIS A 173 -14.77 -2.80 4.74
CA HIS A 173 -13.69 -3.08 3.79
C HIS A 173 -12.32 -3.11 4.46
N LYS A 174 -11.35 -3.77 3.83
CA LYS A 174 -9.92 -3.74 4.20
C LYS A 174 -9.21 -2.73 3.31
N LEU A 175 -8.39 -1.83 3.86
CA LEU A 175 -7.51 -0.95 3.10
C LEU A 175 -6.10 -1.54 3.12
N ALA A 176 -5.51 -1.85 1.95
CA ALA A 176 -4.11 -2.25 1.87
C ALA A 176 -3.23 -1.00 1.77
N PHE A 177 -2.64 -0.60 2.89
CA PHE A 177 -1.71 0.52 2.99
C PHE A 177 -0.27 0.03 3.17
N ASP A 178 0.70 0.94 3.13
CA ASP A 178 2.09 0.58 3.46
C ASP A 178 2.16 0.30 4.95
N GLU A 179 1.98 -0.98 5.31
CA GLU A 179 1.95 -1.40 6.70
C GLU A 179 3.26 -1.05 7.39
N ALA A 180 4.41 -1.16 6.71
CA ALA A 180 5.71 -0.89 7.30
C ALA A 180 5.85 0.59 7.68
N GLU A 181 5.59 1.53 6.76
CA GLU A 181 5.69 2.97 7.07
C GLU A 181 4.67 3.37 8.14
N ALA A 182 3.42 2.91 8.03
CA ALA A 182 2.38 3.24 9.00
C ALA A 182 2.64 2.63 10.38
N MET A 183 3.20 1.41 10.47
CA MET A 183 3.60 0.78 11.74
C MET A 183 4.79 1.50 12.37
N LEU A 184 5.79 1.88 11.58
CA LEU A 184 6.94 2.65 12.09
C LEU A 184 6.50 4.05 12.55
N THR A 185 5.58 4.68 11.83
CA THR A 185 4.96 5.94 12.23
C THR A 185 4.08 5.79 13.49
N ALA A 186 3.36 4.68 13.62
CA ALA A 186 2.59 4.33 14.82
C ALA A 186 3.48 4.30 16.07
N ARG A 187 4.68 3.77 15.93
CA ARG A 187 5.66 3.67 17.02
C ARG A 187 6.08 5.03 17.53
N PHE A 188 6.16 6.04 16.66
CA PHE A 188 6.36 7.44 17.08
C PHE A 188 5.15 8.00 17.84
N ALA A 189 3.92 7.71 17.41
CA ALA A 189 2.73 8.12 18.15
C ALA A 189 2.60 7.46 19.52
N ALA A 190 2.90 6.15 19.61
CA ALA A 190 2.96 5.44 20.89
C ALA A 190 4.06 6.02 21.80
N PHE A 191 5.24 6.34 21.25
CA PHE A 191 6.27 7.06 21.99
C PHE A 191 5.77 8.40 22.56
N LEU A 192 4.95 9.15 21.82
CA LEU A 192 4.37 10.41 22.32
C LEU A 192 3.34 10.24 23.44
N LEU A 193 2.74 9.05 23.58
CA LEU A 193 1.86 8.72 24.72
C LEU A 193 2.65 8.39 25.99
N GLU A 194 3.86 7.86 25.85
CA GLU A 194 4.70 7.51 27.01
C GLU A 194 5.04 8.77 27.82
N PRO A 195 5.18 8.67 29.15
CA PRO A 195 5.54 9.81 30.00
C PRO A 195 6.75 10.57 29.49
N LYS A 196 6.69 11.90 29.58
CA LYS A 196 7.79 12.81 29.24
C LYS A 196 8.16 13.61 30.47
N SER A 197 9.44 13.93 30.61
CA SER A 197 9.95 14.72 31.73
C SER A 197 10.97 15.73 31.24
N GLU A 198 11.19 16.79 32.01
CA GLU A 198 12.24 17.76 31.68
C GLU A 198 13.64 17.12 31.71
N ALA A 199 13.85 16.16 32.62
CA ALA A 199 15.11 15.43 32.75
C ALA A 199 15.45 14.59 31.50
N THR A 200 14.43 14.05 30.83
CA THR A 200 14.58 13.21 29.64
C THR A 200 14.37 13.96 28.33
N ARG A 201 13.98 15.24 28.37
CA ARG A 201 13.55 16.04 27.21
C ARG A 201 14.51 15.91 26.01
N ARG A 202 15.81 16.02 26.25
CA ARG A 202 16.83 15.90 25.20
C ARG A 202 16.84 14.52 24.55
N GLU A 203 16.79 13.45 25.36
CA GLU A 203 16.72 12.08 24.86
C GLU A 203 15.39 11.83 24.14
N ASP A 204 14.29 12.37 24.64
CA ASP A 204 12.97 12.27 24.01
C ASP A 204 12.95 12.90 22.61
N ILE A 205 13.59 14.06 22.43
CA ILE A 205 13.73 14.70 21.10
C ILE A 205 14.59 13.84 20.18
N ALA A 206 15.74 13.36 20.66
CA ALA A 206 16.65 12.53 19.87
C ALA A 206 15.97 11.22 19.42
N LEU A 207 15.32 10.52 20.35
CA LEU A 207 14.60 9.29 20.09
C LEU A 207 13.41 9.52 19.14
N GLY A 208 12.69 10.64 19.30
CA GLY A 208 11.63 11.04 18.37
C GLY A 208 12.14 11.18 16.93
N LEU A 209 13.29 11.85 16.75
CA LEU A 209 13.95 11.97 15.45
C LEU A 209 14.38 10.62 14.88
N GLU A 210 14.88 9.70 15.70
CA GLU A 210 15.28 8.36 15.26
C GLU A 210 14.11 7.48 14.81
N LEU A 211 12.99 7.53 15.54
CA LEU A 211 11.77 6.80 15.18
C LEU A 211 11.25 7.30 13.83
N LEU A 212 11.21 8.62 13.63
CA LEU A 212 10.83 9.23 12.36
C LEU A 212 11.83 8.90 11.23
N ALA A 213 13.13 8.90 11.52
CA ALA A 213 14.16 8.53 10.55
C ALA A 213 14.07 7.06 10.13
N THR A 214 13.70 6.17 11.05
CA THR A 214 13.49 4.74 10.76
C THR A 214 12.32 4.56 9.79
N SER A 215 11.22 5.29 9.98
CA SER A 215 10.11 5.31 9.02
C SER A 215 10.54 5.80 7.64
N LYS A 216 11.34 6.88 7.56
CA LYS A 216 11.86 7.39 6.28
C LYS A 216 12.84 6.45 5.59
N ALA A 217 13.68 5.76 6.35
CA ALA A 217 14.62 4.79 5.82
C ALA A 217 13.88 3.60 5.19
N ALA A 218 12.81 3.12 5.84
CA ALA A 218 11.96 2.06 5.30
C ALA A 218 11.27 2.48 3.99
N ALA A 219 10.94 3.76 3.84
CA ALA A 219 10.44 4.34 2.59
C ALA A 219 11.54 4.65 1.54
N GLY A 220 12.81 4.30 1.81
CA GLY A 220 13.93 4.55 0.90
C GLY A 220 14.34 6.02 0.76
N LEU A 221 13.91 6.89 1.69
CA LEU A 221 14.11 8.34 1.58
C LEU A 221 15.45 8.78 2.19
N ALA A 222 16.26 9.51 1.41
CA ALA A 222 17.58 10.01 1.81
C ALA A 222 17.57 10.91 3.07
N ALA A 223 16.42 11.56 3.35
CA ALA A 223 16.22 12.39 4.54
C ALA A 223 16.50 11.63 5.85
N ALA A 224 16.36 10.29 5.88
CA ALA A 224 16.61 9.47 7.06
C ALA A 224 18.02 9.63 7.63
N ALA A 225 19.05 9.74 6.77
CA ALA A 225 20.43 9.90 7.21
C ALA A 225 20.63 11.24 7.94
N GLN A 226 20.05 12.31 7.40
CA GLN A 226 20.11 13.64 8.00
C GLN A 226 19.39 13.69 9.35
N TRP A 227 18.24 13.02 9.48
CA TRP A 227 17.47 13.01 10.72
C TRP A 227 18.19 12.22 11.84
N ARG A 228 18.89 11.13 11.49
CA ARG A 228 19.77 10.42 12.43
C ARG A 228 20.94 11.29 12.89
N LEU A 229 21.55 12.05 11.98
CA LEU A 229 22.61 13.00 12.34
C LEU A 229 22.09 14.07 13.31
N TRP A 230 20.89 14.59 13.09
CA TRP A 230 20.26 15.53 14.03
C TRP A 230 19.99 14.89 15.39
N ALA A 231 19.49 13.65 15.43
CA ALA A 231 19.30 12.93 16.68
C ALA A 231 20.60 12.79 17.49
N ALA A 232 21.70 12.41 16.83
CA ALA A 232 23.01 12.30 17.48
C ALA A 232 23.47 13.65 18.06
N ARG A 233 23.37 14.74 17.29
CA ARG A 233 23.72 16.08 17.78
C ARG A 233 22.88 16.53 18.97
N VAL A 234 21.58 16.23 18.97
CA VAL A 234 20.70 16.51 20.11
C VAL A 234 21.21 15.80 21.35
N ARG A 235 21.60 14.51 21.27
CA ARG A 235 22.17 13.78 22.41
C ARG A 235 23.48 14.38 22.91
N GLU A 236 24.33 14.83 22.00
CA GLU A 236 25.59 15.54 22.30
C GLU A 236 25.37 16.92 22.94
N GLY A 237 24.12 17.38 23.04
CA GLY A 237 23.74 18.64 23.68
C GLY A 237 23.65 19.83 22.72
N SER A 238 23.75 19.58 21.41
CA SER A 238 23.56 20.60 20.37
C SER A 238 22.23 20.37 19.65
N GLU A 239 21.19 21.11 20.02
CA GLU A 239 19.91 21.08 19.29
C GLU A 239 20.01 21.88 17.98
N PRO A 240 19.90 21.24 16.80
CA PRO A 240 19.90 21.97 15.54
C PRO A 240 18.73 22.95 15.43
N ARG A 241 18.98 24.14 14.87
CA ARG A 241 17.94 25.14 14.56
C ARG A 241 17.08 24.80 13.32
N ALA A 242 17.18 23.56 12.82
CA ALA A 242 16.38 23.12 11.70
C ALA A 242 14.89 23.10 12.08
N GLY A 243 14.02 23.68 11.24
CA GLY A 243 12.60 23.83 11.56
C GLY A 243 11.89 22.52 11.88
N PHE A 244 12.32 21.40 11.29
CA PHE A 244 11.80 20.07 11.62
C PHE A 244 12.18 19.63 13.04
N VAL A 245 13.43 19.85 13.47
CA VAL A 245 13.86 19.52 14.84
C VAL A 245 13.09 20.35 15.86
N GLN A 246 12.91 21.65 15.59
CA GLN A 246 12.13 22.54 16.44
C GLN A 246 10.66 22.12 16.52
N ALA A 247 10.07 21.65 15.41
CA ALA A 247 8.72 21.11 15.41
C ALA A 247 8.60 19.82 16.24
N VAL A 248 9.56 18.90 16.13
CA VAL A 248 9.59 17.68 16.96
C VAL A 248 9.74 18.03 18.44
N ALA A 249 10.62 18.97 18.78
CA ALA A 249 10.77 19.47 20.14
C ALA A 249 9.47 20.08 20.68
N GLY A 250 8.81 20.93 19.90
CA GLY A 250 7.52 21.51 20.27
C GLY A 250 6.41 20.46 20.49
N VAL A 251 6.41 19.38 19.70
CA VAL A 251 5.48 18.26 19.92
C VAL A 251 5.80 17.53 21.23
N VAL A 252 7.07 17.21 21.49
CA VAL A 252 7.51 16.58 22.76
C VAL A 252 7.13 17.45 23.96
N ASP A 253 7.37 18.76 23.88
CA ASP A 253 7.02 19.71 24.94
C ASP A 253 5.50 19.81 25.16
N SER A 254 4.72 19.79 24.08
CA SER A 254 3.25 19.83 24.15
C SER A 254 2.67 18.58 24.81
N VAL A 255 3.17 17.39 24.49
CA VAL A 255 2.70 16.15 25.14
C VAL A 255 3.21 16.02 26.57
N ARG A 256 4.38 16.58 26.90
CA ARG A 256 4.89 16.64 28.28
C ARG A 256 3.98 17.46 29.19
N GLN A 257 3.39 18.53 28.67
CA GLN A 257 2.47 19.40 29.42
C GLN A 257 1.03 18.85 29.43
N ALA A 258 0.75 17.81 28.65
CA ALA A 258 -0.58 17.24 28.55
C ALA A 258 -0.88 16.33 29.74
N GLN A 259 -2.12 16.39 30.23
CA GLN A 259 -2.68 15.38 31.11
C GLN A 259 -3.49 14.41 30.27
N PHE A 260 -2.93 13.23 30.02
CA PHE A 260 -3.66 12.15 29.38
C PHE A 260 -4.82 11.68 30.26
N THR A 261 -5.89 11.22 29.62
CA THR A 261 -7.15 10.89 30.28
C THR A 261 -7.26 9.43 30.69
N GLY A 262 -6.43 8.56 30.11
CA GLY A 262 -6.54 7.11 30.23
C GLY A 262 -7.58 6.48 29.32
N ASP A 263 -8.25 7.28 28.48
CA ASP A 263 -9.04 6.78 27.35
C ASP A 263 -8.13 6.75 26.11
N PRO A 264 -7.68 5.57 25.65
CA PRO A 264 -6.74 5.46 24.55
C PRO A 264 -7.24 6.11 23.25
N ALA A 265 -8.56 6.14 23.01
CA ALA A 265 -9.11 6.76 21.81
C ALA A 265 -8.99 8.29 21.88
N ARG A 266 -9.32 8.88 23.03
CA ARG A 266 -9.21 10.34 23.25
C ARG A 266 -7.76 10.80 23.24
N ASP A 267 -6.89 10.07 23.93
CA ASP A 267 -5.48 10.41 24.06
C ASP A 267 -4.74 10.25 22.72
N TRP A 268 -5.10 9.24 21.91
CA TRP A 268 -4.60 9.10 20.55
C TRP A 268 -5.05 10.25 19.63
N ILE A 269 -6.31 10.69 19.75
CA ILE A 269 -6.82 11.86 19.00
C ILE A 269 -6.07 13.13 19.42
N PHE A 270 -5.75 13.29 20.70
CA PHE A 270 -4.95 14.40 21.19
C PHE A 270 -3.55 14.40 20.56
N VAL A 271 -2.82 13.28 20.57
CA VAL A 271 -1.50 13.17 19.92
C VAL A 271 -1.59 13.54 18.44
N LYS A 272 -2.60 13.03 17.72
CA LYS A 272 -2.81 13.41 16.30
C LYS A 272 -3.05 14.90 16.11
N ARG A 273 -3.73 15.56 17.05
CA ARG A 273 -3.97 17.00 17.01
C ARG A 273 -2.68 17.78 17.20
N VAL A 274 -1.89 17.44 18.23
CA VAL A 274 -0.58 18.06 18.49
C VAL A 274 0.34 17.96 17.26
N LEU A 275 0.36 16.80 16.59
CA LEU A 275 1.11 16.62 15.35
C LEU A 275 0.64 17.53 14.21
N ARG A 276 -0.69 17.71 14.06
CA ARG A 276 -1.28 18.59 13.03
C ARG A 276 -1.01 20.07 13.32
N ASP A 277 -1.08 20.45 14.59
CA ASP A 277 -0.92 21.84 15.03
C ASP A 277 0.55 22.29 15.03
N SER A 278 1.51 21.36 14.87
CA SER A 278 2.94 21.66 14.73
C SER A 278 3.29 22.52 13.51
N GLY A 279 2.39 22.64 12.53
CA GLY A 279 2.61 23.39 11.29
C GLY A 279 3.68 22.78 10.35
N ASN A 280 4.29 21.65 10.72
CA ASN A 280 5.33 21.00 9.93
C ASN A 280 4.73 19.95 8.97
N GLN A 281 5.11 20.02 7.69
CA GLN A 281 4.55 19.14 6.65
C GLN A 281 4.85 17.65 6.88
N GLU A 282 6.00 17.30 7.47
CA GLU A 282 6.35 15.92 7.78
C GLU A 282 5.52 15.38 8.93
N LEU A 283 5.33 16.17 10.00
CA LEU A 283 4.48 15.78 11.14
C LEU A 283 2.99 15.72 10.76
N LEU A 284 2.54 16.56 9.82
CA LEU A 284 1.22 16.45 9.21
C LEU A 284 1.05 15.13 8.44
N ASN A 285 2.09 14.66 7.74
CA ASN A 285 2.06 13.38 7.03
C ASN A 285 2.06 12.20 8.01
N VAL A 286 2.81 12.29 9.11
CA VAL A 286 2.74 11.35 10.24
C VAL A 286 1.31 11.26 10.74
N ALA A 287 0.67 12.40 11.08
CA ALA A 287 -0.70 12.41 11.60
C ALA A 287 -1.72 11.78 10.64
N LYS A 288 -1.59 12.02 9.32
CA LYS A 288 -2.42 11.38 8.30
C LYS A 288 -2.20 9.86 8.25
N SER A 289 -0.96 9.41 8.45
CA SER A 289 -0.62 7.98 8.43
C SER A 289 -1.22 7.24 9.63
N LEU A 290 -1.38 7.92 10.77
CA LEU A 290 -2.02 7.35 11.96
C LEU A 290 -3.52 7.11 11.79
N ASP A 291 -4.19 7.78 10.85
CA ASP A 291 -5.62 7.52 10.55
C ASP A 291 -5.82 6.09 9.98
N TYR A 292 -4.77 5.46 9.43
CA TYR A 292 -4.85 4.12 8.85
C TYR A 292 -4.86 2.99 9.89
N LEU A 293 -4.25 3.19 11.06
CA LEU A 293 -4.14 2.17 12.10
C LEU A 293 -5.46 1.98 12.88
N VAL A 294 -6.30 3.01 12.84
CA VAL A 294 -7.63 3.01 13.46
C VAL A 294 -8.63 2.17 12.64
N ALA A 295 -8.29 1.80 11.39
CA ALA A 295 -9.13 0.96 10.55
C ALA A 295 -9.14 -0.50 11.06
N PHE A 296 -10.22 -0.85 11.76
CA PHE A 296 -10.74 -2.18 12.19
C PHE A 296 -9.75 -3.28 12.65
N ASN A 297 -10.06 -3.89 13.81
CA ASN A 297 -9.30 -4.89 14.59
C ASN A 297 -8.01 -4.40 15.25
N ARG A 298 -7.11 -3.70 14.54
CA ARG A 298 -5.84 -3.20 15.12
C ARG A 298 -6.06 -2.18 16.23
N GLY A 299 -6.87 -1.14 15.97
CA GLY A 299 -7.18 -0.10 16.96
C GLY A 299 -7.81 -0.62 18.26
N ARG A 300 -8.63 -1.69 18.20
CA ARG A 300 -9.23 -2.29 19.40
C ARG A 300 -8.19 -2.97 20.29
N ARG A 301 -7.24 -3.69 19.70
CA ARG A 301 -6.17 -4.39 20.46
C ARG A 301 -5.16 -3.41 21.03
N ILE A 302 -4.76 -2.43 20.23
CA ILE A 302 -3.90 -1.33 20.69
C ILE A 302 -4.58 -0.61 21.86
N GLY A 303 -5.87 -0.27 21.72
CA GLY A 303 -6.65 0.33 22.79
C GLY A 303 -6.71 -0.51 24.06
N ALA A 304 -6.96 -1.82 23.94
CA ALA A 304 -6.98 -2.71 25.10
C ALA A 304 -5.62 -2.80 25.83
N GLY A 305 -4.52 -2.90 25.07
CA GLY A 305 -3.17 -2.91 25.66
C GLY A 305 -2.83 -1.59 26.37
N LEU A 306 -3.17 -0.45 25.76
CA LEU A 306 -2.96 0.87 26.36
C LEU A 306 -3.82 1.08 27.62
N ALA A 307 -5.10 0.66 27.59
CA ALA A 307 -5.98 0.74 28.75
C ALA A 307 -5.45 -0.10 29.92
N ALA A 308 -4.96 -1.32 29.66
CA ALA A 308 -4.38 -2.18 30.69
C ALA A 308 -3.10 -1.57 31.32
N ILE A 309 -2.25 -0.93 30.51
CA ILE A 309 -1.08 -0.20 31.03
C ILE A 309 -1.54 0.96 31.92
N TRP A 310 -2.53 1.73 31.48
CA TRP A 310 -3.05 2.86 32.25
C TRP A 310 -3.67 2.43 33.58
N GLU A 311 -4.47 1.35 33.59
CA GLU A 311 -5.04 0.80 34.82
C GLU A 311 -3.97 0.38 35.82
N ARG A 312 -2.83 -0.14 35.33
CA ARG A 312 -1.71 -0.59 36.17
C ARG A 312 -0.87 0.56 36.71
N ASP A 313 -0.52 1.53 35.87
CA ASP A 313 0.54 2.51 36.16
C ASP A 313 0.03 3.97 36.29
N GLY A 314 -1.25 4.21 35.97
CA GLY A 314 -1.82 5.55 35.84
C GLY A 314 -1.25 6.37 34.68
N HIS A 315 -0.40 5.78 33.85
CA HIS A 315 0.31 6.40 32.74
C HIS A 315 0.65 5.37 31.67
N TYR A 316 0.85 5.77 30.41
CA TYR A 316 1.22 4.86 29.31
C TYR A 316 2.72 4.49 29.28
N THR A 317 3.28 3.96 30.37
CA THR A 317 4.74 3.69 30.53
C THR A 317 5.37 2.81 29.44
N ALA A 318 4.61 1.92 28.81
CA ALA A 318 5.08 0.96 27.81
C ALA A 318 4.21 0.97 26.53
N ALA A 319 3.76 2.15 26.10
CA ALA A 319 2.84 2.28 24.97
C ALA A 319 3.39 1.66 23.67
N ARG A 320 4.69 1.81 23.39
CA ARG A 320 5.33 1.20 22.20
C ARG A 320 5.32 -0.32 22.25
N GLU A 321 5.53 -0.91 23.43
CA GLU A 321 5.50 -2.37 23.58
C GLU A 321 4.09 -2.92 23.39
N ALA A 322 3.06 -2.27 23.97
CA ALA A 322 1.67 -2.64 23.74
C ALA A 322 1.28 -2.56 22.26
N LEU A 323 1.77 -1.54 21.55
CA LEU A 323 1.62 -1.42 20.11
C LEU A 323 2.32 -2.57 19.37
N ASP A 324 3.59 -2.85 19.66
CA ASP A 324 4.38 -3.91 19.03
C ASP A 324 3.73 -5.30 19.24
N ILE A 325 3.24 -5.60 20.46
CA ILE A 325 2.53 -6.84 20.79
C ILE A 325 1.23 -6.94 19.98
N ALA A 326 0.43 -5.87 19.95
CA ALA A 326 -0.83 -5.84 19.20
C ALA A 326 -0.61 -6.06 17.70
N LEU A 327 0.48 -5.50 17.15
CA LEU A 327 0.88 -5.66 15.75
C LEU A 327 1.41 -7.07 15.46
N ALA A 328 2.26 -7.63 16.32
CA ALA A 328 2.79 -8.99 16.16
C ALA A 328 1.67 -10.04 16.20
N GLN A 329 0.71 -9.90 17.11
CA GLN A 329 -0.48 -10.76 17.17
C GLN A 329 -1.37 -10.64 15.93
N ASP A 330 -1.40 -9.46 15.30
CA ASP A 330 -2.12 -9.28 14.04
C ASP A 330 -1.40 -9.96 12.86
N GLN A 331 -0.06 -9.86 12.80
CA GLN A 331 0.73 -10.51 11.75
C GLN A 331 0.64 -12.04 11.81
N ILE A 332 0.60 -12.61 13.02
CA ILE A 332 0.41 -14.06 13.24
C ILE A 332 -0.98 -14.52 12.80
N LEU A 333 -2.02 -13.73 13.05
CA LEU A 333 -3.41 -14.08 12.71
C LEU A 333 -3.80 -13.70 11.27
N GLY A 334 -3.15 -12.70 10.69
CA GLY A 334 -3.35 -12.20 9.32
C GLY A 334 -2.55 -12.94 8.26
N GLY A 335 -1.71 -13.90 8.64
CA GLY A 335 -1.04 -14.83 7.73
C GLY A 335 -1.96 -15.90 7.13
N VAL A 336 -3.24 -15.94 7.52
CA VAL A 336 -4.29 -16.77 6.92
C VAL A 336 -5.08 -15.86 5.99
N ASP A 337 -5.14 -16.22 4.70
CA ASP A 337 -5.90 -15.62 3.58
C ASP A 337 -6.63 -14.29 3.84
N ASP A 338 -6.40 -13.29 2.97
CA ASP A 338 -7.13 -12.02 3.03
C ASP A 338 -8.64 -12.28 3.22
N PRO A 339 -9.24 -11.88 4.36
CA PRO A 339 -10.58 -12.33 4.71
C PRO A 339 -11.58 -11.83 3.66
N PRO A 340 -12.63 -12.63 3.36
CA PRO A 340 -13.52 -12.31 2.27
C PRO A 340 -14.24 -10.99 2.49
N GLY A 341 -14.42 -10.24 1.40
CA GLY A 341 -15.13 -8.97 1.38
C GLY A 341 -14.53 -7.94 0.42
N VAL A 342 -14.80 -6.66 0.71
CA VAL A 342 -14.30 -5.54 -0.10
C VAL A 342 -12.88 -5.17 0.35
N GLN A 343 -11.96 -5.09 -0.60
CA GLN A 343 -10.58 -4.68 -0.38
C GLN A 343 -10.25 -3.44 -1.22
N VAL A 344 -9.71 -2.40 -0.61
CA VAL A 344 -9.28 -1.17 -1.28
C VAL A 344 -7.76 -1.15 -1.30
N MET A 345 -7.15 -1.05 -2.48
CA MET A 345 -5.70 -1.09 -2.63
C MET A 345 -5.22 -0.38 -3.90
N THR A 346 -3.92 -0.19 -4.02
CA THR A 346 -3.34 0.25 -5.30
C THR A 346 -3.28 -0.90 -6.30
N ILE A 347 -3.24 -0.61 -7.60
CA ILE A 347 -3.06 -1.65 -8.63
C ILE A 347 -1.80 -2.48 -8.36
N HIS A 348 -0.68 -1.85 -7.98
CA HIS A 348 0.57 -2.54 -7.66
C HIS A 348 0.39 -3.57 -6.52
N LYS A 349 -0.36 -3.23 -5.47
CA LYS A 349 -0.64 -4.15 -4.35
C LYS A 349 -1.61 -5.29 -4.66
N SER A 350 -2.29 -5.20 -5.80
CA SER A 350 -3.15 -6.26 -6.30
C SER A 350 -2.41 -7.28 -7.16
N LYS A 351 -1.15 -7.01 -7.54
CA LYS A 351 -0.31 -7.98 -8.24
C LYS A 351 -0.16 -9.25 -7.39
N GLY A 352 -0.19 -10.42 -8.03
CA GLY A 352 -0.29 -11.73 -7.37
C GLY A 352 -1.66 -12.08 -6.76
N LYS A 353 -2.61 -11.14 -6.65
CA LYS A 353 -3.96 -11.40 -6.09
C LYS A 353 -5.02 -11.64 -7.16
N GLN A 354 -6.15 -12.22 -6.77
CA GLN A 354 -7.31 -12.44 -7.64
C GLN A 354 -8.61 -12.21 -6.87
N PHE A 355 -9.63 -11.67 -7.56
CA PHE A 355 -10.92 -11.31 -6.95
C PHE A 355 -12.07 -11.80 -7.83
N ASP A 356 -13.24 -12.07 -7.25
CA ASP A 356 -14.45 -12.39 -8.03
C ASP A 356 -14.80 -11.23 -8.96
N GLY A 357 -14.63 -9.99 -8.49
CA GLY A 357 -14.70 -8.82 -9.35
C GLY A 357 -13.86 -7.65 -8.86
N VAL A 358 -13.62 -6.71 -9.77
CA VAL A 358 -12.72 -5.58 -9.55
C VAL A 358 -13.38 -4.28 -9.99
N ILE A 359 -13.27 -3.24 -9.18
CA ILE A 359 -13.56 -1.86 -9.57
C ILE A 359 -12.22 -1.14 -9.78
N VAL A 360 -11.93 -0.67 -10.99
CA VAL A 360 -10.73 0.15 -11.24
C VAL A 360 -11.15 1.63 -11.25
N ILE A 361 -10.58 2.43 -10.35
CA ILE A 361 -10.93 3.84 -10.18
C ILE A 361 -10.13 4.71 -11.14
N ARG A 362 -10.85 5.35 -12.08
CA ARG A 362 -10.32 6.39 -12.96
C ARG A 362 -10.77 7.77 -12.47
N GLU A 363 -9.82 8.53 -11.94
CA GLU A 363 -10.05 9.89 -11.46
C GLU A 363 -9.16 10.91 -12.17
N GLY A 364 -9.37 12.19 -11.88
CA GLY A 364 -8.49 13.26 -12.31
C GLY A 364 -7.37 13.47 -11.30
N ARG A 365 -6.12 13.54 -11.77
CA ARG A 365 -4.95 13.95 -10.99
C ARG A 365 -4.31 15.19 -11.61
N HIS A 366 -3.69 16.04 -10.80
CA HIS A 366 -2.92 17.18 -11.31
C HIS A 366 -1.46 16.74 -11.53
N ASN A 367 -0.88 17.00 -12.70
CA ASN A 367 0.52 16.66 -12.99
C ASN A 367 1.51 17.82 -12.78
N GLY A 368 1.05 18.91 -12.18
CA GLY A 368 1.82 20.15 -12.01
C GLY A 368 1.53 21.21 -13.07
N GLN A 369 1.03 20.80 -14.25
CA GLN A 369 0.67 21.72 -15.34
C GLN A 369 -0.84 21.72 -15.64
N ARG A 370 -1.47 20.56 -15.62
CA ARG A 370 -2.90 20.38 -15.94
C ARG A 370 -3.50 19.19 -15.22
N GLN A 371 -4.82 19.09 -15.28
CA GLN A 371 -5.53 17.89 -14.84
C GLN A 371 -5.43 16.80 -15.91
N VAL A 372 -4.93 15.62 -15.54
CA VAL A 372 -4.77 14.44 -16.39
C VAL A 372 -5.45 13.23 -15.77
N SER A 373 -5.70 12.18 -16.56
CA SER A 373 -6.31 10.96 -16.03
C SER A 373 -5.33 10.23 -15.11
N SER A 374 -5.84 9.67 -14.02
CA SER A 374 -5.08 8.79 -13.12
C SER A 374 -4.61 7.50 -13.78
N PHE A 375 -5.15 7.15 -14.95
CA PHE A 375 -4.66 6.03 -15.75
C PHE A 375 -3.43 6.38 -16.57
N VAL A 376 -3.09 7.66 -16.74
CA VAL A 376 -1.80 8.07 -17.29
C VAL A 376 -0.87 8.28 -16.10
N TRP A 377 0.18 7.48 -15.97
CA TRP A 377 1.19 7.58 -14.91
C TRP A 377 2.15 8.77 -15.13
N TRP A 378 2.94 9.11 -14.11
CA TRP A 378 3.89 10.23 -14.15
C TRP A 378 4.97 10.02 -15.22
N ASP A 379 5.25 11.03 -16.05
CA ASP A 379 6.33 10.96 -17.05
C ASP A 379 6.21 9.80 -18.05
N ASP A 380 4.99 9.27 -18.24
CA ASP A 380 4.70 8.29 -19.28
C ASP A 380 4.12 9.03 -20.48
N GLU A 381 4.87 9.06 -21.58
CA GLU A 381 4.50 9.75 -22.81
C GLU A 381 3.77 8.79 -23.78
N PRO A 382 2.99 9.31 -24.76
CA PRO A 382 2.38 8.50 -25.79
C PRO A 382 3.39 7.51 -26.43
N PRO A 383 3.01 6.23 -26.63
CA PRO A 383 1.65 5.67 -26.56
C PRO A 383 1.19 5.22 -25.16
N TYR A 384 1.86 5.67 -24.08
CA TYR A 384 1.54 5.38 -22.68
C TYR A 384 1.73 3.91 -22.30
N TRP A 385 2.84 3.32 -22.74
CA TRP A 385 3.08 1.89 -22.59
C TRP A 385 3.04 1.44 -21.12
N ARG A 386 3.73 2.17 -20.23
CA ARG A 386 3.77 1.83 -18.80
C ARG A 386 2.39 1.89 -18.17
N SER A 387 1.65 2.94 -18.47
CA SER A 387 0.29 3.17 -18.00
C SER A 387 -0.68 2.08 -18.46
N ARG A 388 -0.60 1.69 -19.74
CA ARG A 388 -1.40 0.60 -20.32
C ARG A 388 -1.10 -0.74 -19.63
N LYS A 389 0.17 -1.02 -19.36
CA LYS A 389 0.62 -2.22 -18.65
C LYS A 389 0.07 -2.29 -17.24
N ILE A 390 0.17 -1.19 -16.48
CA ILE A 390 -0.40 -1.09 -15.13
C ILE A 390 -1.93 -1.29 -15.17
N LEU A 391 -2.62 -0.62 -16.10
CA LEU A 391 -4.07 -0.77 -16.23
C LEU A 391 -4.48 -2.21 -16.58
N ARG A 392 -3.77 -2.88 -17.51
CA ARG A 392 -3.97 -4.29 -17.84
C ARG A 392 -3.82 -5.18 -16.60
N VAL A 393 -2.79 -4.96 -15.78
CA VAL A 393 -2.62 -5.72 -14.54
C VAL A 393 -3.85 -5.58 -13.65
N GLY A 394 -4.32 -4.34 -13.43
CA GLY A 394 -5.51 -4.07 -12.61
C GLY A 394 -6.79 -4.70 -13.15
N VAL A 395 -7.05 -4.54 -14.45
CA VAL A 395 -8.23 -5.08 -15.13
C VAL A 395 -8.28 -6.61 -15.06
N THR A 396 -7.13 -7.27 -15.21
CA THR A 396 -7.03 -8.74 -15.25
C THR A 396 -7.01 -9.40 -13.87
N ARG A 397 -7.15 -8.65 -12.78
CA ARG A 397 -7.27 -9.24 -11.43
C ARG A 397 -8.66 -9.86 -11.18
N ALA A 398 -9.67 -9.52 -11.97
CA ALA A 398 -11.02 -10.06 -11.84
C ALA A 398 -11.16 -11.44 -12.50
N LYS A 399 -11.85 -12.35 -11.81
CA LYS A 399 -12.28 -13.65 -12.34
C LYS A 399 -13.55 -13.53 -13.17
N VAL A 400 -14.52 -12.72 -12.71
CA VAL A 400 -15.87 -12.67 -13.32
C VAL A 400 -16.15 -11.34 -13.98
N HIS A 401 -15.88 -10.21 -13.30
CA HIS A 401 -16.26 -8.90 -13.84
C HIS A 401 -15.31 -7.78 -13.41
N THR A 402 -14.92 -6.94 -14.38
CA THR A 402 -14.18 -5.69 -14.15
C THR A 402 -15.08 -4.49 -14.46
N LEU A 403 -15.26 -3.61 -13.49
CA LEU A 403 -15.98 -2.35 -13.64
C LEU A 403 -14.99 -1.18 -13.59
N ILE A 404 -14.94 -0.36 -14.64
CA ILE A 404 -14.19 0.90 -14.61
C ILE A 404 -15.10 1.99 -14.05
N LEU A 405 -14.77 2.54 -12.87
CA LEU A 405 -15.48 3.70 -12.33
C LEU A 405 -14.81 4.96 -12.87
N GLU A 406 -15.51 5.67 -13.74
CA GLU A 406 -14.92 6.78 -14.49
C GLU A 406 -15.45 8.13 -14.05
N HIS A 407 -14.53 9.01 -13.66
CA HIS A 407 -14.86 10.44 -13.66
C HIS A 407 -15.19 10.87 -15.10
N VAL A 408 -16.04 11.88 -15.29
CA VAL A 408 -16.26 12.46 -16.64
C VAL A 408 -15.10 13.34 -17.10
N PHE A 409 -14.32 13.89 -16.18
CA PHE A 409 -13.19 14.78 -16.46
C PHE A 409 -12.00 14.45 -15.57
N PRO A 410 -10.75 14.54 -16.08
CA PRO A 410 -10.35 14.81 -17.46
C PRO A 410 -10.53 13.57 -18.35
N ALA A 411 -10.56 13.74 -19.68
CA ALA A 411 -10.60 12.62 -20.62
C ALA A 411 -9.40 11.68 -20.42
N CYS A 412 -9.58 10.39 -20.73
CA CYS A 412 -8.53 9.39 -20.63
C CYS A 412 -8.10 8.92 -22.02
N PRO A 413 -6.87 9.21 -22.47
CA PRO A 413 -6.42 8.80 -23.80
C PRO A 413 -6.31 7.29 -23.97
N ILE A 414 -6.07 6.54 -22.89
CA ILE A 414 -5.96 5.07 -22.93
C ILE A 414 -7.32 4.40 -23.14
N MET A 415 -8.39 4.99 -22.57
CA MET A 415 -9.76 4.45 -22.65
C MET A 415 -10.52 4.96 -23.88
N GLN A 416 -9.95 5.92 -24.63
CA GLN A 416 -10.62 6.55 -25.75
C GLN A 416 -11.02 5.54 -26.83
N GLY A 417 -12.30 5.55 -27.22
CA GLY A 417 -12.86 4.70 -28.27
C GLY A 417 -13.30 3.30 -27.81
N HIS A 418 -12.95 2.86 -26.61
CA HIS A 418 -13.51 1.61 -26.05
C HIS A 418 -15.00 1.80 -25.73
N ASN A 419 -15.80 0.79 -26.07
CA ASN A 419 -17.23 0.73 -25.79
C ASN A 419 -17.47 -0.27 -24.64
N LEU A 420 -17.84 0.21 -23.44
CA LEU A 420 -17.85 -0.56 -22.18
C LEU A 420 -19.15 -0.43 -21.40
#